data_AF-A0A091C572-F1
#
_entry.id   AF-A0A091C572-F1
#
_cell.length_a   1.000
_cell.length_b   1.000
_cell.length_c   1.000
_cell.angle_alpha   90.00
_cell.angle_beta   90.00
_cell.angle_gamma   90.00
#
_symmetry.space_group_name_H-M   'P 1'
#
loop_
_entity.id
_entity.type
_entity.pdbx_description
1 polymer ?
#
loop_
_entity_poly.entity_id
_entity_poly.type
_entity_poly.pdbx_seq_one_letter_code
_entity_poly.pdbx_strand_id
1 'polypeptide(L)' 'MHNGKARAFTNIALIKYWGKKDPKLILPMNSSLSLTLDAFYTETSVSFSKDYTEDLFYLDGYLQEGEKRCKKSPVF' A
#
# COMPACT_ATOMS: atom_id res chain seq x y z
N MET A 1 -3.20 -24.10 5.38
CA MET A 1 -2.57 -22.76 5.46
C MET A 1 -2.23 -22.34 4.03
N HIS A 2 -2.74 -21.20 3.58
CA HIS A 2 -2.48 -20.67 2.24
C HIS A 2 -1.63 -19.43 2.35
N ASN A 3 -0.49 -19.39 1.65
CA ASN A 3 0.44 -18.26 1.71
C ASN A 3 0.65 -17.71 0.30
N GLY A 4 0.62 -16.39 0.17
CA GLY A 4 0.93 -15.65 -1.04
C GLY A 4 2.00 -14.60 -0.76
N LYS A 5 2.86 -14.33 -1.73
CA LYS A 5 3.93 -13.33 -1.62
C LYS A 5 4.01 -12.54 -2.91
N ALA A 6 4.16 -11.23 -2.77
CA ALA A 6 4.28 -10.31 -3.89
C ALA A 6 5.34 -9.24 -3.60
N ARG A 7 5.96 -8.74 -4.66
CA ARG A 7 6.89 -7.61 -4.63
C ARG A 7 6.31 -6.48 -5.47
N ALA A 8 6.27 -5.28 -4.90
CA ALA A 8 5.81 -4.07 -5.57
C ALA A 8 6.94 -3.03 -5.59
N PHE A 9 7.14 -2.39 -6.73
CA PHE A 9 8.23 -1.43 -6.96
C PHE A 9 7.76 0.00 -6.79
N THR A 10 8.63 0.87 -6.29
CA THR A 10 8.35 2.29 -6.10
C THR A 10 8.33 3.02 -7.44
N ASN A 11 7.52 4.08 -7.56
CA ASN A 11 7.48 4.95 -8.73
C ASN A 11 7.83 6.41 -8.39
N ILE A 12 8.41 7.14 -9.36
CA ILE A 12 8.63 8.59 -9.28
C ILE A 12 7.80 9.29 -10.37
N ALA A 13 6.94 10.23 -9.96
CA ALA A 13 6.09 11.00 -10.88
C ALA A 13 6.88 12.03 -11.68
N LEU A 14 6.83 11.90 -13.01
CA LEU A 14 7.31 12.87 -14.00
C LEU A 14 6.25 13.96 -14.25
N ILE A 15 4.98 13.55 -14.40
CA ILE A 15 3.82 14.44 -14.34
C ILE A 15 3.14 14.21 -12.99
N LYS A 16 3.01 15.26 -12.19
CA LYS A 16 2.57 15.16 -10.80
C LYS A 16 1.09 14.82 -10.68
N TYR A 17 0.79 13.88 -9.79
CA TYR A 17 -0.55 13.74 -9.20
C TYR A 17 -0.66 14.81 -8.11
N TRP A 18 -1.50 15.83 -8.31
CA TRP A 18 -1.68 16.89 -7.31
C TRP A 18 -3.12 17.41 -7.33
N GLY A 19 -3.76 17.39 -6.16
CA GLY A 19 -5.17 17.75 -6.02
C GLY A 19 -6.13 16.58 -6.28
N LYS A 20 -7.19 16.52 -5.47
CA LYS A 20 -8.22 15.48 -5.52
C LYS A 20 -9.54 16.11 -5.93
N LYS A 21 -10.14 15.60 -7.01
CA LYS A 21 -11.51 15.96 -7.43
C LYS A 21 -12.54 15.36 -6.47
N ASP A 22 -12.31 14.12 -6.05
CA ASP A 22 -13.10 13.45 -5.01
C ASP A 22 -12.14 12.85 -3.95
N PRO A 23 -12.10 13.41 -2.73
CA PRO A 23 -11.22 12.92 -1.67
C PRO A 23 -11.62 11.55 -1.11
N LYS A 24 -12.90 11.17 -1.15
CA LYS A 24 -13.38 9.88 -0.61
C LYS A 24 -12.97 8.72 -1.51
N LEU A 25 -13.11 8.93 -2.82
CA LEU A 25 -12.71 7.95 -3.85
C LEU A 25 -11.24 8.10 -4.30
N ILE A 26 -10.56 9.18 -3.87
CA ILE A 26 -9.16 9.51 -4.23
C ILE A 26 -9.03 9.76 -5.75
N LEU A 27 -10.05 10.36 -6.38
CA LEU A 27 -10.02 10.66 -7.80
C LEU A 27 -9.14 11.90 -8.08
N PRO A 28 -8.17 11.82 -9.00
CA PRO A 28 -7.33 12.98 -9.36
C PRO A 28 -8.11 14.09 -10.05
N MET A 29 -7.59 15.32 -9.96
CA MET A 29 -7.98 16.40 -10.87
C MET A 29 -7.37 16.24 -12.27
N ASN A 30 -6.17 15.67 -12.37
CA ASN A 30 -5.43 15.48 -13.61
C ASN A 30 -4.77 14.10 -13.68
N SER A 31 -4.55 13.60 -14.89
CA SER A 31 -3.73 12.41 -15.09
C SER A 31 -2.29 12.66 -14.65
N SER A 32 -1.62 11.63 -14.16
CA SER A 32 -0.20 11.63 -13.80
C SER A 32 0.56 10.61 -14.65
N LEU A 33 1.89 10.76 -14.69
CA LEU A 33 2.80 9.84 -15.36
C LEU A 33 4.02 9.63 -14.49
N SER A 34 4.43 8.39 -14.27
CA SER A 34 5.57 8.04 -13.41
C SER A 34 6.44 6.98 -14.04
N LEU A 35 7.71 6.96 -13.61
CA LEU A 35 8.65 5.91 -13.92
C LEU A 35 8.79 4.96 -12.72
N THR A 36 8.72 3.66 -12.98
CA THR A 36 8.96 2.62 -11.97
C THR A 36 10.46 2.43 -11.76
N LEU A 37 10.88 2.38 -10.50
CA LEU A 37 12.27 2.16 -10.11
C LEU A 37 12.52 0.68 -9.80
N ASP A 38 13.68 0.17 -10.19
CA ASP A 38 14.07 -1.22 -9.89
C ASP A 38 14.64 -1.37 -8.46
N ALA A 39 15.41 -0.38 -8.00
CA ALA A 39 16.21 -0.49 -6.78
C ALA A 39 15.41 -0.45 -5.46
N PHE A 40 14.18 0.07 -5.47
CA PHE A 40 13.36 0.23 -4.27
C PHE A 40 12.02 -0.49 -4.43
N TYR A 41 11.75 -1.40 -3.50
CA TYR A 41 10.54 -2.20 -3.52
C TYR A 41 10.06 -2.51 -2.10
N THR A 42 8.78 -2.84 -1.99
CA THR A 42 8.19 -3.45 -0.80
C THR A 42 7.88 -4.91 -1.12
N GLU A 43 8.22 -5.78 -0.18
CA GLU A 43 7.87 -7.19 -0.25
C GLU A 43 6.80 -7.48 0.79
N THR A 44 5.68 -8.07 0.37
CA THR A 44 4.54 -8.34 1.24
C THR A 44 4.15 -9.80 1.11
N SER A 45 3.95 -10.44 2.26
CA SER A 45 3.45 -11.80 2.36
C SER A 45 2.10 -11.79 3.07
N VAL A 46 1.18 -12.63 2.62
CA VAL A 46 -0.15 -12.81 3.21
C VAL A 46 -0.35 -14.29 3.49
N SER A 47 -0.85 -14.61 4.68
CA SER A 47 -1.07 -15.97 5.13
C SER A 47 -2.51 -16.11 5.62
N PHE A 48 -3.20 -17.14 5.15
CA PHE A 48 -4.55 -17.51 5.57
C PHE A 48 -4.52 -18.86 6.27
N SER A 49 -5.01 -18.90 7.51
CA SER A 49 -5.26 -20.13 8.27
C SER A 49 -6.62 -20.05 8.94
N LYS A 50 -7.24 -21.21 9.19
CA LYS A 50 -8.46 -21.30 10.00
C LYS A 50 -8.22 -21.00 11.48
N ASP A 51 -6.95 -21.06 11.90
CA ASP A 51 -6.54 -20.83 13.29
C ASP A 51 -6.43 -19.33 13.62
N TYR A 52 -6.44 -18.44 12.61
CA TYR A 52 -6.43 -17.00 12.84
C TYR A 52 -7.84 -16.53 13.19
N THR A 53 -7.95 -15.83 14.32
CA THR A 53 -9.21 -15.28 14.83
C THR A 53 -9.45 -13.82 14.44
N GLU A 54 -8.42 -13.14 13.92
CA GLU A 54 -8.47 -11.76 13.47
C GLU A 54 -7.42 -11.48 12.38
N ASP A 55 -7.57 -10.35 11.69
CA ASP A 55 -6.59 -9.85 10.74
C ASP A 55 -5.41 -9.18 11.47
N LEU A 56 -4.20 -9.69 11.21
CA LEU A 56 -2.95 -9.16 11.76
C LEU A 56 -2.12 -8.52 10.63
N PHE A 57 -1.61 -7.31 10.89
CA PHE A 57 -0.76 -6.60 9.95
C PHE A 57 0.58 -6.25 10.62
N TYR A 58 1.68 -6.66 10.00
CA TYR A 58 3.03 -6.35 10.43
C TYR A 58 3.69 -5.47 9.37
N LEU A 59 4.31 -4.37 9.81
CA LEU A 59 5.15 -3.51 8.97
C LEU A 59 6.55 -3.47 9.56
N ASP A 60 7.55 -3.85 8.76
CA ASP A 60 8.96 -3.99 9.19
C ASP A 60 9.14 -4.83 10.46
N GLY A 61 8.30 -5.88 10.61
CA GLY A 61 8.30 -6.79 11.76
C GLY A 61 7.49 -6.31 12.97
N TYR A 62 6.96 -5.09 12.96
CA TYR A 62 6.16 -4.54 14.07
C TYR A 62 4.67 -4.70 13.82
N LEU A 63 3.95 -5.26 14.80
CA LEU A 63 2.49 -5.39 14.77
C LEU A 63 1.84 -4.01 14.77
N GLN A 64 0.90 -3.79 13.83
CA GLN A 64 0.16 -2.54 13.70
C GLN A 64 -1.24 -2.69 14.33
N GLU A 65 -1.51 -1.87 15.34
CA GLU A 65 -2.77 -1.88 16.11
C GLU A 65 -3.65 -0.66 15.83
N GLY A 66 -4.95 -0.77 16.15
CA GLY A 66 -5.91 0.33 16.09
C GLY A 66 -6.03 0.96 14.70
N GLU A 67 -6.07 2.29 14.63
CA GLU A 67 -6.18 3.02 13.35
C GLU A 67 -5.03 2.71 12.38
N LYS A 68 -3.85 2.32 12.87
CA LYS A 68 -2.69 2.01 12.01
C LYS A 68 -2.89 0.71 11.22
N ARG A 69 -3.75 -0.19 11.71
CA ARG A 69 -4.14 -1.43 11.02
C ARG A 69 -4.91 -1.16 9.72
N CYS A 70 -5.69 -0.07 9.68
CA CYS A 70 -6.53 0.31 8.54
C CYS A 70 -6.10 1.62 7.83
N LYS A 71 -4.98 2.24 8.23
CA LYS A 71 -4.56 3.51 7.64
C LYS A 71 -4.05 3.29 6.22
N LYS A 72 -4.77 3.88 5.27
CA LYS A 72 -4.22 4.21 3.94
C LYS A 72 -3.13 5.24 4.18
N SER A 73 -1.88 4.93 3.81
CA SER A 73 -0.80 5.90 3.90
C SER A 73 -1.22 7.16 3.13
N PRO A 74 -1.11 8.37 3.73
CA PRO A 74 -1.48 9.57 3.03
C PRO A 74 -0.59 9.70 1.79
N VAL A 75 -1.19 9.59 0.61
CA VAL A 75 -0.57 10.03 -0.63
C VAL A 75 -0.39 11.54 -0.47
N PHE A 76 0.86 11.97 -0.28
CA PHE A 76 1.27 13.36 -0.43
C PHE A 76 0.99 13.84 -1.85
#